data_AF-A0A9E4XVX2-F1
#
_entry.id   AF-A0A9E4XVX2-F1
#
_cell.length_a   1.000
_cell.length_b   1.000
_cell.length_c   1.000
_cell.angle_alpha   90.00
_cell.angle_beta   90.00
_cell.angle_gamma   90.00
#
_symmetry.space_group_name_H-M   'P 1'
#
loop_
_entity.id
_entity.type
_entity.pdbx_description
1 polymer ?
#
loop_
_entity_poly.entity_id
_entity_poly.type
_entity_poly.pdbx_seq_one_letter_code
_entity_poly.pdbx_strand_id
1 'polypeptide(L)' 'ASKGVQQEYLHVVRELGGELRVLAHAGAADLEAAAGERMAQGILKARLGDVTVEPGYDGVYGTVRVWPDAPPTR' A
#
# COMPACT_ATOMS: atom_id res chain seq x y z
N ALA A 1 -6.00 -3.90 -14.02
CA ALA A 1 -6.39 -2.81 -13.10
C ALA A 1 -7.60 -2.08 -13.67
N SER A 2 -8.55 -1.66 -12.84
CA SER A 2 -9.69 -0.84 -13.31
C SER A 2 -9.22 0.56 -13.73
N LYS A 3 -10.06 1.29 -14.48
CA LYS A 3 -9.77 2.68 -14.88
C LYS A 3 -9.50 3.59 -13.68
N GLY A 4 -10.28 3.45 -12.60
CA GLY A 4 -10.09 4.23 -11.38
C GLY A 4 -8.74 3.98 -10.73
N VAL A 5 -8.29 2.72 -10.65
CA VAL A 5 -6.97 2.38 -10.09
C VAL A 5 -5.84 3.00 -10.92
N GLN A 6 -5.94 2.97 -12.25
CA GLN A 6 -4.91 3.57 -13.11
C GLN A 6 -4.85 5.09 -12.96
N GLN A 7 -5.99 5.76 -12.83
CA GLN A 7 -6.05 7.20 -12.65
C GLN A 7 -5.41 7.60 -11.31
N GLU A 8 -5.74 6.91 -10.23
CA GLU A 8 -5.20 7.18 -8.91
C GLU A 8 -3.69 6.91 -8.85
N TYR A 9 -3.24 5.78 -9.39
CA TYR A 9 -1.82 5.46 -9.49
C TYR A 9 -1.03 6.54 -10.25
N LEU A 10 -1.51 6.94 -11.43
CA LEU A 10 -0.84 7.96 -12.24
C LEU A 10 -0.85 9.33 -11.55
N HIS A 11 -1.91 9.67 -10.82
CA HIS A 11 -2.00 10.91 -10.05
C HIS A 11 -0.90 10.96 -8.98
N VAL A 12 -0.86 9.97 -8.08
CA VAL A 12 0.08 9.94 -6.95
C VAL A 12 1.54 9.86 -7.43
N VAL A 13 1.83 9.04 -8.45
CA VAL A 13 3.18 8.89 -8.99
C VAL A 13 3.67 10.18 -9.63
N ARG A 14 2.82 10.92 -10.35
CA ARG A 14 3.19 12.20 -10.97
C ARG A 14 3.40 13.28 -9.92
N GLU A 15 2.52 13.35 -8.93
CA GLU A 15 2.57 14.35 -7.87
C GLU A 15 3.82 14.19 -7.00
N LEU A 16 4.15 12.95 -6.62
CA LEU A 16 5.28 12.66 -5.73
C LEU A 16 6.59 12.38 -6.48
N GLY A 17 6.60 12.50 -7.82
CA GLY A 17 7.83 12.45 -8.62
C GLY A 17 8.40 11.06 -8.89
N GLY A 18 7.57 10.02 -8.91
CA GLY A 18 7.94 8.67 -9.35
C GLY A 18 7.52 7.55 -8.40
N GLU A 19 7.31 6.34 -8.93
CA GLU A 19 6.85 5.17 -8.18
C GLU A 19 7.81 4.78 -7.05
N LEU A 20 9.11 4.68 -7.33
CA LEU A 20 10.10 4.33 -6.30
C LEU A 20 10.11 5.36 -5.16
N ARG A 21 9.90 6.64 -5.48
CA ARG A 21 9.77 7.69 -4.48
C ARG A 21 8.52 7.49 -3.61
N VAL A 22 7.37 7.23 -4.22
CA VAL A 22 6.12 6.91 -3.51
C VAL A 22 6.29 5.68 -2.61
N LEU A 23 6.96 4.63 -3.08
CA LEU A 23 7.05 3.36 -2.34
C LEU A 23 8.15 3.35 -1.28
N ALA A 24 9.26 4.08 -1.45
CA ALA A 24 10.42 3.96 -0.57
C ALA A 24 10.81 5.24 0.19
N HIS A 25 10.46 6.43 -0.29
CA HIS A 25 11.09 7.68 0.19
C HIS A 25 10.12 8.79 0.60
N ALA A 26 8.93 8.87 -0.01
CA ALA A 26 7.96 9.91 0.29
C ALA A 26 7.56 9.89 1.77
N GLY A 27 7.47 11.06 2.40
CA GLY A 27 7.08 11.18 3.81
C GLY A 27 5.60 10.91 4.03
N ALA A 28 5.20 10.63 5.27
CA ALA A 28 3.80 10.34 5.61
C ALA A 28 2.85 11.48 5.22
N ALA A 29 3.21 12.73 5.53
CA ALA A 29 2.39 13.90 5.19
C ALA A 29 2.20 14.08 3.67
N ASP A 30 3.25 13.86 2.88
CA ASP A 30 3.17 13.94 1.41
C ASP A 30 2.27 12.83 0.84
N LEU A 31 2.38 11.61 1.40
CA LEU A 31 1.53 10.48 1.01
C LEU A 31 0.06 10.73 1.37
N GLU A 32 -0.22 11.25 2.57
CA GLU A 32 -1.58 11.57 3.00
C GLU A 32 -2.20 12.67 2.15
N ALA A 33 -1.42 13.70 1.79
CA ALA A 33 -1.87 14.79 0.94
C ALA A 33 -2.20 14.32 -0.48
N ALA A 34 -1.35 13.48 -1.09
CA ALA A 34 -1.50 13.04 -2.48
C ALA A 34 -2.45 11.85 -2.66
N ALA A 35 -2.51 10.92 -1.71
CA ALA A 35 -3.19 9.62 -1.86
C ALA A 35 -4.28 9.35 -0.81
N GLY A 36 -4.43 10.25 0.16
CA GLY A 36 -5.33 10.08 1.30
C GLY A 36 -4.81 9.13 2.38
N GLU A 37 -5.42 9.23 3.56
CA GLU A 37 -4.98 8.55 4.79
C GLU A 37 -4.84 7.03 4.62
N ARG A 38 -5.85 6.36 4.04
CA ARG A 38 -5.86 4.90 3.93
C ARG A 38 -4.74 4.35 3.04
N MET A 39 -4.45 5.02 1.93
CA MET A 39 -3.37 4.58 1.03
C MET A 39 -2.00 4.88 1.64
N ALA A 40 -1.84 6.07 2.25
CA ALA A 40 -0.63 6.45 2.95
C ALA A 40 -0.28 5.45 4.06
N GLN A 41 -1.25 5.12 4.91
CA GLN A 41 -1.08 4.09 5.95
C GLN A 41 -0.74 2.72 5.36
N GLY A 42 -1.37 2.32 4.25
CA GLY A 42 -1.07 1.05 3.60
C GLY A 42 0.37 0.97 3.08
N ILE A 43 0.87 2.05 2.48
CA ILE A 43 2.27 2.15 2.02
C ILE A 43 3.22 2.09 3.20
N LEU A 44 2.95 2.86 4.27
CA LEU A 44 3.80 2.89 5.46
C LEU A 44 3.84 1.53 6.16
N LYS A 45 2.70 0.85 6.31
CA LYS A 45 2.63 -0.52 6.85
C LYS A 45 3.45 -1.49 6.03
N ALA A 46 3.34 -1.45 4.71
CA ALA A 46 4.15 -2.29 3.82
C ALA A 46 5.66 -2.02 3.99
N ARG A 47 6.08 -0.75 4.09
CA ARG A 47 7.50 -0.39 4.33
C ARG A 47 8.03 -0.90 5.66
N LEU A 48 7.19 -0.88 6.69
CA LEU A 48 7.55 -1.33 8.05
C LEU A 48 7.46 -2.85 8.21
N GLY A 49 6.95 -3.57 7.21
CA GLY A 49 6.62 -5.00 7.35
C GLY A 49 5.44 -5.27 8.28
N ASP A 50 4.64 -4.25 8.60
CA ASP A 50 3.43 -4.35 9.43
C ASP A 50 2.24 -4.81 8.58
N VAL A 51 2.37 -6.02 8.05
CA VAL A 51 1.38 -6.69 7.21
C VAL A 51 1.31 -8.16 7.62
N THR A 52 0.14 -8.77 7.49
CA THR A 52 -0.02 -10.20 7.66
C THR A 52 0.34 -10.90 6.36
N VAL A 53 1.28 -11.84 6.41
CA VAL A 53 1.72 -12.62 5.26
C VAL A 53 1.41 -14.10 5.51
N GLU A 54 0.58 -14.68 4.65
CA GLU A 54 0.43 -16.12 4.53
C GLU A 54 1.37 -16.61 3.43
N PRO A 55 2.35 -17.47 3.74
CA PRO A 55 3.29 -17.94 2.75
C PRO A 55 2.59 -18.80 1.69
N GLY A 56 3.09 -18.69 0.46
CA GLY A 56 2.70 -19.59 -0.62
C GLY A 56 3.36 -20.96 -0.48
N TYR A 57 2.90 -21.94 -1.26
CA TYR A 57 3.45 -23.30 -1.30
C TYR A 57 3.28 -23.89 -2.70
N ASP A 58 4.18 -24.80 -3.12
CA ASP A 58 4.07 -25.63 -4.33
C ASP A 58 3.60 -24.89 -5.61
N GLY A 59 4.15 -23.71 -5.87
CA GLY A 59 3.81 -22.89 -7.04
C GLY A 59 2.61 -21.96 -6.87
N VAL A 60 1.99 -21.93 -5.70
CA VAL A 60 0.95 -20.98 -5.30
C VAL A 60 1.59 -19.76 -4.63
N TYR A 61 1.20 -18.56 -5.04
CA TYR A 61 1.62 -17.32 -4.37
C TYR A 61 1.01 -17.20 -2.97
N GLY A 62 1.75 -16.58 -2.05
CA GLY A 62 1.23 -16.22 -0.74
C GLY A 62 0.21 -15.10 -0.78
N THR A 63 -0.48 -14.88 0.34
CA THR A 63 -1.44 -13.79 0.50
C THR A 63 -0.90 -12.74 1.45
N VAL A 64 -1.00 -11.46 1.06
CA VAL A 64 -0.64 -10.33 1.92
C VAL A 64 -1.91 -9.57 2.28
N ARG A 65 -2.12 -9.35 3.58
CA ARG A 65 -3.19 -8.51 4.12
C ARG A 65 -2.60 -7.37 4.94
N VAL A 66 -2.91 -6.14 4.52
CA VAL A 66 -2.49 -4.93 5.23
C VAL A 66 -3.51 -4.54 6.31
N TRP A 67 -4.78 -4.93 6.14
CA TRP A 67 -5.85 -4.75 7.13
C TRP A 67 -6.41 -6.12 7.50
N PRO A 68 -6.66 -6.40 8.79
CA PRO A 68 -7.30 -7.65 9.20
C PRO A 68 -8.76 -7.69 8.75
N ASP A 69 -9.26 -8.89 8.42
CA ASP A 69 -10.65 -9.11 7.96
C ASP A 69 -11.70 -8.96 9.09
N ALA A 70 -11.27 -9.04 10.36
CA ALA A 70 -12.10 -8.86 11.55
C ALA A 70 -11.27 -8.22 12.68
N PRO A 71 -11.88 -7.42 13.60
CA PRO A 71 -11.20 -6.97 14.80
C PRO A 71 -10.75 -8.18 15.62
N PRO A 72 -9.61 -8.13 16.32
CA PRO A 72 -9.14 -9.25 17.13
C PRO A 72 -10.23 -9.62 18.14
N THR A 73 -10.74 -10.85 18.07
CA THR A 73 -11.52 -11.43 19.16
C THR A 73 -10.61 -11.52 20.37
N ARG A 74 -10.92 -10.71 21.38
CA ARG A 74 -10.27 -10.73 22.69
C ARG A 74 -10.77 -11.91 23.52
#